data_AF-A0ABD0YXF1-F1
#
_entry.id   AF-A0ABD0YXF1-F1
#
_cell.length_a   1.000
_cell.length_b   1.000
_cell.length_c   1.000
_cell.angle_alpha   90.00
_cell.angle_beta   90.00
_cell.angle_gamma   90.00
#
_symmetry.space_group_name_H-M   'P 1'
#
loop_
_entity.id
_entity.type
_entity.pdbx_description
1 polymer ?
#
loop_
_entity_poly.entity_id
_entity_poly.type
_entity_poly.pdbx_seq_one_letter_code
_entity_poly.pdbx_strand_id
1 'polypeptide(L)'
;MAKLVEVYRNDKQKLAQRQLPLVVDENLTMVMDMNSMGIVYDNPSVRGKELDKFLDMYNTLTLQDVRQAFQVNCKELLSILSQMIPCVGCRRSVERLFYQLVKSGHPALNPLVINSDGILTVQEDRFGWPHLLCTLLHGHSARLNQLIESQLRSKKSRRCILHSLDSQRVRAPWKEVWDAMRPHCREEVLVIDAGALMNTLESYLHRHRFCSDCRTKVLRAYWLLVEEPEPSREKGYIPALYAGIKRCLPDKHIHLPSNTDYISALVARVQPDIMGSGGERHAKTLEIAQGEVITCLGLCVYERLQRIQLRLKEEETTCQVLAAVAVEALSRKFQTAVDLKRGATKLDLLFKELAKEELIKQQRKEQKKLKRKKRKERKAESKINDLEEGSSSDEEGFIPAEDVKEFQSKVDITKKREELRQTLRMRFAQLCRANKAKS
;
A
#
# COMPACT_ATOMS: atom_id res chain seq x y z
N MET A 1 11.91 -10.07 8.25
CA MET A 1 12.31 -10.33 6.86
C MET A 1 11.39 -11.41 6.30
N ALA A 2 10.98 -11.23 5.06
CA ALA A 2 10.24 -12.20 4.26
C ALA A 2 11.11 -13.45 4.03
N LYS A 3 10.45 -14.56 3.72
CA LYS A 3 11.12 -15.83 3.43
C LYS A 3 11.21 -16.04 1.93
N LEU A 4 12.28 -16.67 1.49
CA LEU A 4 12.48 -17.06 0.09
C LEU A 4 12.22 -18.56 -0.02
N VAL A 5 11.07 -18.91 -0.60
CA VAL A 5 10.49 -20.27 -0.45
C VAL A 5 10.71 -21.16 -1.67
N GLU A 6 10.87 -20.58 -2.86
CA GLU A 6 11.06 -21.31 -4.11
C GLU A 6 11.78 -20.44 -5.15
N VAL A 7 12.25 -21.04 -6.25
CA VAL A 7 12.67 -20.31 -7.46
C VAL A 7 11.48 -20.21 -8.40
N TYR A 8 11.22 -19.00 -8.89
CA TYR A 8 10.12 -18.70 -9.78
C TYR A 8 10.57 -18.92 -11.22
N ARG A 9 10.15 -20.03 -11.84
CA ARG A 9 10.66 -20.44 -13.17
C ARG A 9 9.75 -20.01 -14.32
N ASN A 10 8.47 -19.78 -14.07
CA ASN A 10 7.50 -19.48 -15.12
C ASN A 10 6.32 -18.69 -14.56
N ASP A 11 5.78 -17.77 -15.37
CA ASP A 11 4.57 -16.99 -15.09
C ASP A 11 3.31 -17.84 -14.83
N LYS A 12 3.34 -19.13 -15.15
CA LYS A 12 2.27 -20.09 -14.84
C LYS A 12 2.32 -20.65 -13.43
N GLN A 13 3.42 -20.45 -12.69
CA GLN A 13 3.57 -20.95 -11.32
C GLN A 13 2.58 -20.22 -10.40
N LYS A 14 1.68 -20.99 -9.78
CA LYS A 14 0.68 -20.44 -8.86
C LYS A 14 1.34 -20.05 -7.54
N LEU A 15 1.21 -18.78 -7.18
CA LEU A 15 1.70 -18.25 -5.91
C LEU A 15 0.64 -18.38 -4.82
N ALA A 16 1.08 -18.71 -3.61
CA ALA A 16 0.20 -18.74 -2.44
C ALA A 16 -0.12 -17.33 -1.94
N GLN A 17 -0.96 -17.24 -0.91
CA GLN A 17 -1.30 -15.96 -0.28
C GLN A 17 -0.03 -15.27 0.25
N ARG A 18 0.02 -13.94 0.04
CA ARG A 18 1.14 -13.07 0.44
C ARG A 18 2.48 -13.47 -0.17
N GLN A 19 2.46 -14.08 -1.36
CA GLN A 19 3.65 -14.38 -2.14
C GLN A 19 3.75 -13.51 -3.39
N LEU A 20 4.99 -13.21 -3.79
CA LEU A 20 5.31 -12.44 -4.98
C LEU A 20 6.61 -12.94 -5.65
N PRO A 21 6.74 -12.82 -6.97
CA PRO A 21 8.02 -12.99 -7.64
C PRO A 21 8.97 -11.86 -7.26
N LEU A 22 10.15 -12.21 -6.79
CA LEU A 22 11.28 -11.34 -6.52
C LEU A 22 12.30 -11.50 -7.63
N VAL A 23 12.36 -10.53 -8.54
CA VAL A 23 13.38 -10.49 -9.59
C VAL A 23 14.69 -10.01 -8.98
N VAL A 24 15.68 -10.91 -8.91
CA VAL A 24 17.01 -10.65 -8.36
C VAL A 24 17.94 -10.15 -9.48
N ASP A 25 17.98 -10.89 -10.59
CA ASP A 25 18.66 -10.53 -11.84
C ASP A 25 17.99 -11.27 -13.02
N GLU A 26 18.61 -11.22 -14.20
CA GLU A 26 18.08 -11.81 -15.44
C GLU A 26 17.91 -13.33 -15.36
N ASN A 27 18.70 -14.00 -14.52
CA ASN A 27 18.76 -15.47 -14.45
C ASN A 27 18.13 -16.03 -13.18
N LEU A 28 17.84 -15.18 -12.18
CA LEU A 28 17.27 -15.60 -10.91
C LEU A 28 16.05 -14.75 -10.53
N THR A 29 14.89 -15.40 -10.52
CA THR A 29 13.68 -14.90 -9.87
C THR A 29 13.28 -15.87 -8.76
N MET A 30 12.98 -15.36 -7.57
CA MET A 30 12.63 -16.17 -6.40
C MET A 30 11.20 -15.88 -5.94
N VAL A 31 10.59 -16.78 -5.19
CA VAL A 31 9.29 -16.53 -4.57
C VAL A 31 9.52 -15.95 -3.17
N MET A 32 9.15 -14.67 -3.01
CA MET A 32 9.16 -13.95 -1.74
C MET A 32 7.84 -14.17 -1.01
N ASP A 33 7.91 -14.71 0.20
CA ASP A 33 6.78 -14.99 1.08
C ASP A 33 6.78 -14.01 2.26
N MET A 34 5.70 -13.24 2.37
CA MET A 34 5.55 -12.16 3.34
C MET A 34 4.68 -12.54 4.54
N ASN A 35 4.30 -13.82 4.72
CA ASN A 35 3.40 -14.23 5.80
C ASN A 35 3.98 -13.90 7.19
N SER A 36 5.30 -13.97 7.36
CA SER A 36 5.98 -13.64 8.62
C SER A 36 6.17 -12.14 8.88
N MET A 37 5.77 -11.27 7.96
CA MET A 37 6.06 -9.83 8.03
C MET A 37 4.97 -9.00 8.72
N GLY A 38 3.79 -9.57 8.97
CA GLY A 38 2.68 -8.84 9.61
C GLY A 38 2.23 -7.60 8.83
N ILE A 39 2.36 -7.62 7.49
CA ILE A 39 2.07 -6.47 6.62
C ILE A 39 0.62 -6.03 6.74
N VAL A 40 -0.29 -7.00 6.82
CA VAL A 40 -1.72 -6.77 7.01
C VAL A 40 -2.20 -7.63 8.16
N TYR A 41 -2.86 -7.00 9.14
CA TYR A 41 -3.43 -7.67 10.29
C TYR A 41 -4.85 -8.12 9.96
N ASP A 42 -5.04 -9.43 9.92
CA ASP A 42 -6.32 -10.08 9.66
C ASP A 42 -6.87 -10.86 10.85
N ASN A 43 -6.14 -10.93 11.96
CA ASN A 43 -6.58 -11.59 13.18
C ASN A 43 -7.26 -10.60 14.13
N PRO A 44 -8.47 -10.90 14.64
CA PRO A 44 -9.22 -9.98 15.51
C PRO A 44 -8.45 -9.64 16.79
N SER A 45 -7.91 -8.42 16.86
CA SER A 45 -7.14 -7.94 18.03
C SER A 45 -7.84 -6.81 18.78
N VAL A 46 -8.71 -6.07 18.11
CA VAL A 46 -9.41 -4.90 18.66
C VAL A 46 -10.63 -5.34 19.48
N ARG A 47 -10.78 -4.80 20.69
CA ARG A 47 -11.88 -5.13 21.61
C ARG A 47 -12.39 -3.91 22.38
N GLY A 48 -13.58 -4.03 22.96
CA GLY A 48 -14.18 -3.02 23.83
C GLY A 48 -14.52 -1.72 23.11
N LYS A 49 -14.28 -0.58 23.76
CA LYS A 49 -14.74 0.74 23.33
C LYS A 49 -14.36 1.12 21.89
N GLU A 50 -13.21 0.66 21.40
CA GLU A 50 -12.76 0.96 20.04
C GLU A 50 -13.54 0.19 18.98
N LEU A 51 -13.86 -1.08 19.27
CA LEU A 51 -14.71 -1.91 18.43
C LEU A 51 -16.14 -1.36 18.42
N ASP A 52 -16.67 -0.95 19.58
CA ASP A 52 -18.02 -0.38 19.68
C ASP A 52 -18.17 0.89 18.83
N LYS A 53 -17.16 1.78 18.88
CA LYS A 53 -17.12 2.98 18.02
C LYS A 53 -17.07 2.62 16.54
N PHE A 54 -16.31 1.60 16.16
CA PHE A 54 -16.26 1.15 14.77
C PHE A 54 -17.60 0.56 14.32
N LEU A 55 -18.25 -0.24 15.16
CA LEU A 55 -19.56 -0.83 14.87
C LEU A 55 -20.63 0.25 14.69
N ASP A 56 -20.63 1.31 15.50
CA ASP A 56 -21.52 2.47 15.33
C ASP A 56 -21.33 3.17 13.98
N MET A 57 -20.08 3.34 13.54
CA MET A 57 -19.78 3.88 12.21
C MET A 57 -20.19 2.92 11.10
N TYR A 58 -19.87 1.63 11.22
CA TYR A 58 -20.19 0.60 10.24
C TYR A 58 -21.71 0.50 10.03
N ASN A 59 -22.49 0.46 11.11
CA ASN A 59 -23.95 0.35 11.09
C ASN A 59 -24.65 1.62 10.57
N THR A 60 -23.93 2.73 10.40
CA THR A 60 -24.45 3.93 9.73
C THR A 60 -24.64 3.69 8.22
N LEU A 61 -23.86 2.77 7.64
CA LEU A 61 -23.83 2.48 6.20
C LEU A 61 -24.57 1.18 5.90
N THR A 62 -25.22 1.10 4.73
CA THR A 62 -25.69 -0.19 4.22
C THR A 62 -24.50 -1.04 3.79
N LEU A 63 -24.66 -2.37 3.68
CA LEU A 63 -23.56 -3.22 3.21
C LEU A 63 -23.05 -2.83 1.80
N GLN A 64 -23.93 -2.31 0.94
CA GLN A 64 -23.55 -1.78 -0.36
C GLN A 64 -22.73 -0.49 -0.25
N ASP A 65 -23.14 0.44 0.63
CA ASP A 65 -22.38 1.66 0.92
C ASP A 65 -21.00 1.31 1.50
N VAL A 66 -20.91 0.32 2.39
CA VAL A 66 -19.62 -0.17 2.93
C VAL A 66 -18.73 -0.68 1.80
N ARG A 67 -19.23 -1.52 0.90
CA ARG A 67 -18.45 -2.00 -0.25
C ARG A 67 -17.91 -0.85 -1.10
N GLN A 68 -18.74 0.14 -1.41
CA GLN A 68 -18.32 1.32 -2.17
C GLN A 68 -17.28 2.16 -1.42
N ALA A 69 -17.42 2.28 -0.10
CA ALA A 69 -16.50 3.00 0.75
C ALA A 69 -15.11 2.34 0.84
N PHE A 70 -15.04 1.03 0.57
CA PHE A 70 -13.81 0.24 0.54
C PHE A 70 -13.26 0.02 -0.89
N GLN A 71 -13.64 0.83 -1.87
CA GLN A 71 -13.05 0.79 -3.21
C GLN A 71 -12.21 2.04 -3.44
N VAL A 72 -10.91 1.91 -3.67
CA VAL A 72 -9.99 3.03 -3.93
C VAL A 72 -9.38 2.84 -5.32
N ASN A 73 -9.45 3.86 -6.17
CA ASN A 73 -8.81 3.78 -7.49
C ASN A 73 -7.32 4.16 -7.43
N CYS A 74 -6.58 3.82 -8.49
CA CYS A 74 -5.15 4.12 -8.58
C CYS A 74 -4.82 5.62 -8.37
N LYS A 75 -5.61 6.54 -8.93
CA LYS A 75 -5.35 7.99 -8.80
C LYS A 75 -5.48 8.47 -7.36
N GLU A 76 -6.51 8.01 -6.64
CA GLU A 76 -6.72 8.30 -5.22
C GLU A 76 -5.55 7.76 -4.39
N LEU A 77 -5.15 6.51 -4.62
CA LEU A 77 -4.04 5.87 -3.91
C LEU A 77 -2.71 6.61 -4.13
N LEU A 78 -2.37 6.93 -5.37
CA LEU A 78 -1.13 7.64 -5.73
C LEU A 78 -1.11 9.08 -5.18
N SER A 79 -2.28 9.73 -5.08
CA SER A 79 -2.40 11.04 -4.44
C SER A 79 -2.01 10.96 -2.97
N ILE A 80 -2.56 10.00 -2.22
CA ILE A 80 -2.22 9.79 -0.80
C ILE A 80 -0.74 9.40 -0.66
N LEU A 81 -0.25 8.49 -1.50
CA LEU A 81 1.16 8.10 -1.54
C LEU A 81 2.09 9.32 -1.72
N SER A 82 1.71 10.26 -2.57
CA SER A 82 2.50 11.48 -2.84
C SER A 82 2.59 12.42 -1.64
N GLN A 83 1.54 12.46 -0.81
CA GLN A 83 1.45 13.27 0.40
C GLN A 83 2.22 12.62 1.56
N MET A 84 2.12 11.30 1.71
CA MET A 84 2.67 10.59 2.87
C MET A 84 4.15 10.20 2.69
N ILE A 85 4.57 9.84 1.47
CA ILE A 85 5.90 9.30 1.22
C ILE A 85 6.80 10.33 0.50
N PRO A 86 7.84 10.87 1.18
CA PRO A 86 8.68 11.92 0.58
C PRO A 86 9.74 11.38 -0.39
N CYS A 87 10.10 10.10 -0.29
CA CYS A 87 11.07 9.49 -1.20
C CYS A 87 10.42 9.19 -2.56
N VAL A 88 10.87 9.89 -3.61
CA VAL A 88 10.40 9.66 -4.99
C VAL A 88 10.64 8.21 -5.45
N GLY A 89 11.74 7.59 -5.03
CA GLY A 89 12.04 6.18 -5.33
C GLY A 89 10.98 5.24 -4.79
N CYS A 90 10.66 5.33 -3.48
CA CYS A 90 9.60 4.53 -2.87
C CYS A 90 8.25 4.73 -3.58
N ARG A 91 7.91 5.98 -3.94
CA ARG A 91 6.65 6.25 -4.66
C ARG A 91 6.59 5.52 -6.00
N ARG A 92 7.67 5.59 -6.80
CA ARG A 92 7.77 4.89 -8.09
C ARG A 92 7.75 3.37 -7.93
N SER A 93 8.43 2.84 -6.91
CA SER A 93 8.44 1.40 -6.64
C SER A 93 7.05 0.87 -6.28
N VAL A 94 6.30 1.62 -5.46
CA VAL A 94 4.91 1.29 -5.09
C VAL A 94 3.98 1.38 -6.30
N GLU A 95 4.10 2.43 -7.11
CA GLU A 95 3.33 2.59 -8.34
C GLU A 95 3.59 1.43 -9.32
N ARG A 96 4.87 1.07 -9.54
CA ARG A 96 5.24 -0.09 -10.35
C ARG A 96 4.62 -1.38 -9.81
N LEU A 97 4.72 -1.64 -8.50
CA LEU A 97 4.15 -2.83 -7.88
C LEU A 97 2.63 -2.86 -8.04
N PHE A 98 1.95 -1.72 -7.87
CA PHE A 98 0.50 -1.62 -8.08
C PHE A 98 0.11 -2.10 -9.48
N TYR A 99 0.75 -1.58 -10.53
CA TYR A 99 0.44 -2.00 -11.90
C TYR A 99 0.84 -3.46 -12.18
N GLN A 100 1.92 -3.95 -11.58
CA GLN A 100 2.27 -5.37 -11.65
C GLN A 100 1.19 -6.25 -11.02
N LEU A 101 0.62 -5.86 -9.89
CA LEU A 101 -0.48 -6.57 -9.23
C LEU A 101 -1.77 -6.53 -10.04
N VAL A 102 -2.10 -5.38 -10.65
CA VAL A 102 -3.22 -5.27 -11.60
C VAL A 102 -3.08 -6.27 -12.76
N LYS A 103 -1.89 -6.38 -13.34
CA LYS A 103 -1.62 -7.26 -14.49
C LYS A 103 -1.57 -8.75 -14.11
N SER A 104 -0.95 -9.08 -12.99
CA SER A 104 -0.67 -10.46 -12.58
C SER A 104 -1.78 -11.11 -11.75
N GLY A 105 -2.55 -10.32 -11.01
CA GLY A 105 -3.56 -10.81 -10.07
C GLY A 105 -2.98 -11.55 -8.86
N HIS A 106 -1.68 -11.41 -8.57
CA HIS A 106 -1.06 -12.11 -7.45
C HIS A 106 -1.66 -11.68 -6.10
N PRO A 107 -1.94 -12.62 -5.17
CA PRO A 107 -2.57 -12.33 -3.87
C PRO A 107 -1.56 -11.81 -2.82
N ALA A 108 -0.71 -10.85 -3.23
CA ALA A 108 0.45 -10.38 -2.47
C ALA A 108 0.12 -9.70 -1.15
N LEU A 109 -1.02 -8.99 -1.09
CA LEU A 109 -1.38 -8.13 0.04
C LEU A 109 -2.61 -8.64 0.79
N ASN A 110 -2.96 -9.92 0.64
CA ASN A 110 -4.16 -10.49 1.24
C ASN A 110 -4.28 -10.07 2.74
N PRO A 111 -5.45 -9.55 3.17
CA PRO A 111 -6.73 -9.51 2.44
C PRO A 111 -7.00 -8.30 1.54
N LEU A 112 -6.03 -7.42 1.33
CA LEU A 112 -6.15 -6.36 0.34
C LEU A 112 -6.03 -6.97 -1.06
N VAL A 113 -6.95 -6.58 -1.95
CA VAL A 113 -7.06 -7.09 -3.32
C VAL A 113 -7.01 -5.91 -4.28
N ILE A 114 -6.26 -6.05 -5.37
CA ILE A 114 -6.24 -5.09 -6.47
C ILE A 114 -6.82 -5.80 -7.69
N ASN A 115 -7.96 -5.33 -8.17
CA ASN A 115 -8.66 -5.91 -9.32
C ASN A 115 -7.97 -5.54 -10.64
N SER A 116 -8.29 -6.27 -11.71
CA SER A 116 -7.83 -5.99 -13.08
C SER A 116 -8.20 -4.58 -13.57
N ASP A 117 -9.27 -3.99 -13.01
CA ASP A 117 -9.73 -2.64 -13.35
C ASP A 117 -8.96 -1.54 -12.60
N GLY A 118 -7.94 -1.89 -11.81
CA GLY A 118 -7.14 -0.93 -11.05
C GLY A 118 -7.83 -0.39 -9.80
N ILE A 119 -8.79 -1.13 -9.25
CA ILE A 119 -9.50 -0.82 -8.00
C ILE A 119 -8.89 -1.66 -6.87
N LEU A 120 -8.39 -0.97 -5.84
CA LEU A 120 -7.98 -1.54 -4.57
C LEU A 120 -9.20 -1.71 -3.66
N THR A 121 -9.37 -2.89 -3.09
CA THR A 121 -10.45 -3.23 -2.16
C THR A 121 -10.00 -4.27 -1.12
N VAL A 122 -10.92 -4.73 -0.28
CA VAL A 122 -10.74 -5.86 0.64
C VAL A 122 -11.48 -7.08 0.06
N GLN A 123 -11.01 -8.28 0.37
CA GLN A 123 -11.66 -9.55 0.00
C GLN A 123 -13.15 -9.57 0.38
N GLU A 124 -14.00 -10.03 -0.54
CA GLU A 124 -15.47 -9.90 -0.46
C GLU A 124 -16.09 -10.59 0.77
N ASP A 125 -15.54 -11.75 1.14
CA ASP A 125 -15.98 -12.52 2.30
C ASP A 125 -15.78 -11.79 3.64
N ARG A 126 -14.99 -10.71 3.69
CA ARG A 126 -14.73 -9.94 4.91
C ARG A 126 -15.76 -8.87 5.21
N PHE A 127 -16.56 -8.44 4.24
CA PHE A 127 -17.51 -7.35 4.45
C PHE A 127 -18.61 -7.69 5.46
N GLY A 128 -18.98 -8.96 5.57
CA GLY A 128 -19.95 -9.45 6.57
C GLY A 128 -19.41 -9.51 8.01
N TRP A 129 -18.11 -9.22 8.21
CA TRP A 129 -17.43 -9.37 9.49
C TRP A 129 -16.79 -8.05 9.93
N PRO A 130 -17.57 -7.13 10.54
CA PRO A 130 -17.08 -5.79 10.90
C PRO A 130 -15.83 -5.79 11.78
N HIS A 131 -15.66 -6.81 12.62
CA HIS A 131 -14.48 -6.97 13.48
C HIS A 131 -13.18 -7.15 12.69
N LEU A 132 -13.22 -7.81 11.52
CA LEU A 132 -12.05 -7.96 10.63
C LEU A 132 -11.69 -6.63 9.98
N LEU A 133 -12.69 -5.88 9.51
CA LEU A 133 -12.50 -4.54 8.94
C LEU A 133 -11.99 -3.56 10.00
N CYS A 134 -12.51 -3.64 11.22
CA CYS A 134 -12.04 -2.85 12.36
C CYS A 134 -10.56 -3.13 12.62
N THR A 135 -10.16 -4.39 12.68
CA THR A 135 -8.76 -4.80 12.89
C THR A 135 -7.86 -4.30 11.75
N LEU A 136 -8.30 -4.44 10.51
CA LEU A 136 -7.56 -3.98 9.34
C LEU A 136 -7.26 -2.48 9.42
N LEU A 137 -8.29 -1.68 9.73
CA LEU A 137 -8.20 -0.22 9.80
C LEU A 137 -7.61 0.27 11.14
N HIS A 138 -7.63 -0.50 12.22
CA HIS A 138 -7.18 -0.02 13.51
C HIS A 138 -5.68 0.29 13.53
N GLY A 139 -5.29 1.41 14.13
CA GLY A 139 -3.88 1.84 14.24
C GLY A 139 -3.15 2.05 12.90
N HIS A 140 -3.88 2.18 11.78
CA HIS A 140 -3.30 2.31 10.44
C HIS A 140 -2.38 3.54 10.31
N SER A 141 -2.82 4.69 10.83
CA SER A 141 -2.05 5.94 10.79
C SER A 141 -0.76 5.84 11.61
N ALA A 142 -0.82 5.25 12.80
CA ALA A 142 0.35 5.00 13.65
C ALA A 142 1.36 4.06 12.97
N ARG A 143 0.89 2.97 12.36
CA ARG A 143 1.72 2.02 11.60
C ARG A 143 2.39 2.70 10.40
N LEU A 144 1.65 3.50 9.65
CA LEU A 144 2.18 4.24 8.51
C LEU A 144 3.24 5.27 8.95
N ASN A 145 2.97 6.04 9.99
CA ASN A 145 3.93 7.01 10.52
C ASN A 145 5.20 6.32 11.05
N GLN A 146 5.06 5.25 11.81
CA GLN A 146 6.19 4.45 12.28
C GLN A 146 7.02 3.91 11.12
N LEU A 147 6.38 3.43 10.05
CA LEU A 147 7.09 2.99 8.84
C LEU A 147 7.88 4.14 8.22
N ILE A 148 7.27 5.32 8.09
CA ILE A 148 7.87 6.52 7.49
C ILE A 148 9.08 7.01 8.33
N GLU A 149 8.97 6.96 9.66
CA GLU A 149 10.00 7.37 10.62
C GLU A 149 11.15 6.35 10.71
N SER A 150 10.83 5.05 10.69
CA SER A 150 11.83 3.99 10.73
C SER A 150 12.72 3.94 9.48
N GLN A 151 12.26 4.55 8.38
CA GLN A 151 13.05 4.66 7.15
C GLN A 151 14.27 5.57 7.38
N LEU A 152 15.44 4.95 7.47
CA LEU A 152 16.71 5.68 7.42
C LEU A 152 16.83 6.44 6.10
N ARG A 153 17.13 7.74 6.20
CA ARG A 153 17.24 8.65 5.05
C ARG A 153 18.60 9.28 4.99
N SER A 154 19.00 9.62 3.77
CA SER A 154 20.24 10.33 3.55
C SER A 154 20.13 11.74 4.13
N LYS A 155 21.15 12.20 4.87
CA LYS A 155 21.16 13.57 5.43
C LYS A 155 21.17 14.65 4.33
N LYS A 156 21.60 14.30 3.12
CA LYS A 156 21.71 15.21 1.96
C LYS A 156 20.52 15.12 0.99
N SER A 157 19.60 14.17 1.17
CA SER A 157 18.50 13.92 0.24
C SER A 157 17.24 13.43 0.95
N ARG A 158 16.06 13.84 0.50
CA ARG A 158 14.78 13.28 0.98
C ARG A 158 14.56 11.80 0.59
N ARG A 159 15.54 11.16 -0.06
CA ARG A 159 15.51 9.74 -0.44
C ARG A 159 15.89 8.84 0.74
N CYS A 160 15.25 7.68 0.84
CA CYS A 160 15.67 6.63 1.77
C CYS A 160 17.00 6.01 1.31
N ILE A 161 17.69 5.31 2.21
CA ILE A 161 18.99 4.67 1.90
C ILE A 161 18.88 3.67 0.75
N LEU A 162 17.77 2.94 0.63
CA LEU A 162 17.57 1.95 -0.44
C LEU A 162 17.47 2.61 -1.83
N HIS A 163 16.94 3.84 -1.91
CA HIS A 163 16.80 4.58 -3.17
C HIS A 163 17.77 5.77 -3.29
N SER A 164 18.79 5.85 -2.42
CA SER A 164 19.89 6.80 -2.52
C SER A 164 21.14 6.08 -3.02
N LEU A 165 22.18 6.85 -3.36
CA LEU A 165 23.50 6.31 -3.70
C LEU A 165 24.17 5.59 -2.52
N ASP A 166 23.61 5.72 -1.31
CA ASP A 166 24.11 5.06 -0.11
C ASP A 166 23.65 3.59 0.00
N SER A 167 22.88 3.06 -0.95
CA SER A 167 22.43 1.65 -0.95
C SER A 167 23.60 0.67 -0.90
N GLN A 168 24.73 1.02 -1.55
CA GLN A 168 25.97 0.24 -1.52
C GLN A 168 26.64 0.20 -0.13
N ARG A 169 26.29 1.12 0.77
CA ARG A 169 26.77 1.15 2.16
C ARG A 169 25.94 0.30 3.10
N VAL A 170 24.80 -0.24 2.63
CA VAL A 170 24.00 -1.21 3.39
C VAL A 170 24.76 -2.54 3.41
N ARG A 171 25.74 -2.62 4.29
CA ARG A 171 26.41 -3.87 4.63
C ARG A 171 25.56 -4.54 5.69
N ALA A 172 24.86 -5.58 5.30
CA ALA A 172 24.08 -6.40 6.21
C ALA A 172 24.68 -7.81 6.26
N PRO A 173 24.54 -8.52 7.37
CA PRO A 173 25.06 -9.87 7.50
C PRO A 173 24.44 -10.79 6.44
N TRP A 174 25.28 -11.44 5.63
CA TRP A 174 24.84 -12.41 4.62
C TRP A 174 24.01 -13.56 5.23
N LYS A 175 24.25 -13.86 6.51
CA LYS A 175 23.56 -14.91 7.25
C LYS A 175 22.06 -14.64 7.40
N GLU A 176 21.65 -13.37 7.50
CA GLU A 176 20.22 -13.02 7.57
C GLU A 176 19.47 -13.49 6.32
N VAL A 177 20.00 -13.18 5.13
CA VAL A 177 19.37 -13.58 3.85
C VAL A 177 19.49 -15.09 3.62
N TRP A 178 20.61 -15.69 4.05
CA TRP A 178 20.79 -17.14 4.04
C TRP A 178 19.72 -17.87 4.85
N ASP A 179 19.43 -17.39 6.07
CA ASP A 179 18.44 -17.96 6.98
C ASP A 179 16.98 -17.67 6.57
N ALA A 180 16.77 -16.72 5.66
CA ALA A 180 15.48 -16.51 5.01
C ALA A 180 15.19 -17.44 3.85
N MET A 181 16.23 -18.03 3.23
CA MET A 181 16.08 -18.97 2.13
C MET A 181 15.79 -20.40 2.61
N ARG A 182 14.82 -21.06 1.94
CA ARG A 182 14.65 -22.52 2.05
C ARG A 182 15.82 -23.26 1.40
N PRO A 183 16.07 -24.54 1.77
CA PRO A 183 17.21 -25.31 1.26
C PRO A 183 17.33 -25.33 -0.27
N HIS A 184 16.25 -25.56 -0.99
CA HIS A 184 16.27 -25.59 -2.46
C HIS A 184 16.67 -24.23 -3.07
N CYS A 185 16.22 -23.11 -2.49
CA CYS A 185 16.66 -21.78 -2.90
C CYS A 185 18.16 -21.58 -2.70
N ARG A 186 18.73 -22.11 -1.61
CA ARG A 186 20.16 -22.03 -1.32
C ARG A 186 20.98 -22.80 -2.36
N GLU A 187 20.52 -23.98 -2.75
CA GLU A 187 21.17 -24.78 -3.80
C GLU A 187 21.26 -24.01 -5.12
N GLU A 188 20.15 -23.40 -5.55
CA GLU A 188 20.10 -22.61 -6.79
C GLU A 188 21.00 -21.36 -6.74
N VAL A 189 21.05 -20.67 -5.58
CA VAL A 189 21.97 -19.53 -5.37
C VAL A 189 23.44 -19.95 -5.46
N LEU A 190 23.76 -21.21 -5.15
CA LEU A 190 25.11 -21.76 -5.16
C LEU A 190 25.50 -22.41 -6.50
N VAL A 191 24.67 -22.30 -7.52
CA VAL A 191 25.02 -22.67 -8.89
C VAL A 191 25.72 -21.51 -9.59
N ILE A 192 26.99 -21.67 -9.93
CA ILE A 192 27.80 -20.62 -10.56
C ILE A 192 28.10 -21.03 -12.00
N ASP A 193 27.66 -20.20 -12.93
CA ASP A 193 28.02 -20.29 -14.34
C ASP A 193 29.54 -20.05 -14.53
N ALA A 194 30.18 -20.84 -15.38
CA ALA A 194 31.61 -20.75 -15.62
C ALA A 194 32.01 -19.38 -16.20
N GLY A 195 31.20 -18.82 -17.12
CA GLY A 195 31.42 -17.49 -17.68
C GLY A 195 31.35 -16.38 -16.62
N ALA A 196 30.36 -16.45 -15.73
CA ALA A 196 30.26 -15.54 -14.59
C ALA A 196 31.49 -15.63 -13.68
N LEU A 197 31.96 -16.85 -13.36
CA LEU A 197 33.18 -17.05 -12.58
C LEU A 197 34.42 -16.49 -13.30
N MET A 198 34.54 -16.69 -14.62
CA MET A 198 35.65 -16.14 -15.40
C MET A 198 35.67 -14.61 -15.32
N ASN A 199 34.52 -13.95 -15.49
CA ASN A 199 34.42 -12.49 -15.39
C ASN A 199 34.86 -11.98 -14.01
N THR A 200 34.44 -12.66 -12.93
CA THR A 200 34.90 -12.36 -11.57
C THR A 200 36.41 -12.58 -11.42
N LEU A 201 36.94 -13.69 -11.96
CA LEU A 201 38.35 -14.05 -11.90
C LEU A 201 39.23 -13.02 -12.62
N GLU A 202 38.85 -12.57 -13.82
CA GLU A 202 39.63 -11.59 -14.57
C GLU A 202 39.68 -10.24 -13.87
N SER A 203 38.54 -9.79 -13.37
CA SER A 203 38.40 -8.55 -12.59
C SER A 203 39.25 -8.63 -11.30
N TYR A 204 39.20 -9.77 -10.62
CA TYR A 204 39.99 -10.05 -9.42
C TYR A 204 41.50 -10.02 -9.70
N LEU A 205 41.95 -10.76 -10.73
CA LEU A 205 43.36 -10.83 -11.10
C LEU A 205 43.93 -9.47 -11.51
N HIS A 206 43.12 -8.65 -12.20
CA HIS A 206 43.49 -7.29 -12.56
C HIS A 206 43.61 -6.40 -11.31
N ARG A 207 42.60 -6.41 -10.45
CA ARG A 207 42.55 -5.61 -9.21
C ARG A 207 43.73 -5.90 -8.28
N HIS A 208 44.17 -7.16 -8.19
CA HIS A 208 45.27 -7.60 -7.32
C HIS A 208 46.65 -7.64 -7.99
N ARG A 209 46.78 -7.12 -9.21
CA ARG A 209 48.07 -6.93 -9.91
C ARG A 209 48.93 -8.20 -9.99
N PHE A 210 48.31 -9.34 -10.31
CA PHE A 210 49.05 -10.58 -10.54
C PHE A 210 50.02 -10.44 -11.73
N CYS A 211 51.26 -10.91 -11.59
CA CYS A 211 52.18 -11.01 -12.72
C CYS A 211 51.68 -12.05 -13.76
N SER A 212 52.18 -11.97 -14.99
CA SER A 212 51.80 -12.87 -16.11
C SER A 212 51.84 -14.34 -15.71
N ASP A 213 52.92 -14.79 -15.09
CA ASP A 213 53.14 -16.19 -14.74
C ASP A 213 52.19 -16.70 -13.67
N CYS A 214 51.81 -15.83 -12.71
CA CYS A 214 50.82 -16.19 -11.71
C CYS A 214 49.42 -16.16 -12.31
N ARG A 215 49.12 -15.20 -13.21
CA ARG A 215 47.84 -15.13 -13.92
C ARG A 215 47.57 -16.41 -14.71
N THR A 216 48.56 -16.90 -15.46
CA THR A 216 48.46 -18.15 -16.21
C THR A 216 48.18 -19.35 -15.31
N LYS A 217 48.83 -19.44 -14.13
CA LYS A 217 48.56 -20.52 -13.17
C LYS A 217 47.15 -20.47 -12.59
N VAL A 218 46.64 -19.28 -12.26
CA VAL A 218 45.26 -19.11 -11.76
C VAL A 218 44.24 -19.48 -12.86
N LEU A 219 44.47 -19.05 -14.09
CA LEU A 219 43.63 -19.45 -15.23
C LEU A 219 43.68 -20.97 -15.46
N ARG A 220 44.85 -21.61 -15.33
CA ARG A 220 44.96 -23.07 -15.40
C ARG A 220 44.13 -23.74 -14.31
N ALA A 221 44.21 -23.28 -13.06
CA ALA A 221 43.40 -23.79 -11.95
C ALA A 221 41.89 -23.66 -12.22
N TYR A 222 41.46 -22.54 -12.83
CA TYR A 222 40.07 -22.36 -13.26
C TYR A 222 39.67 -23.39 -14.31
N TRP A 223 40.44 -23.59 -15.38
CA TRP A 223 40.11 -24.57 -16.42
C TRP A 223 40.06 -26.00 -15.89
N LEU A 224 40.92 -26.34 -14.93
CA LEU A 224 40.85 -27.63 -14.21
C LEU A 224 39.53 -27.82 -13.45
N LEU A 225 38.94 -26.73 -12.97
CA LEU A 225 37.66 -26.76 -12.26
C LEU A 225 36.46 -26.85 -13.21
N VAL A 226 36.49 -26.17 -14.36
CA VAL A 226 35.30 -26.04 -15.23
C VAL A 226 35.28 -26.92 -16.47
N GLU A 227 36.44 -27.35 -16.99
CA GLU A 227 36.53 -28.05 -18.28
C GLU A 227 37.26 -29.40 -18.21
N GLU A 228 38.26 -29.55 -17.34
CA GLU A 228 39.06 -30.78 -17.27
C GLU A 228 38.29 -31.94 -16.59
N PRO A 229 38.06 -33.09 -17.27
CA PRO A 229 37.39 -34.24 -16.66
C PRO A 229 38.18 -34.82 -15.48
N GLU A 230 39.51 -34.95 -15.60
CA GLU A 230 40.39 -35.61 -14.62
C GLU A 230 41.46 -34.66 -14.05
N PRO A 231 41.07 -33.65 -13.26
CA PRO A 231 41.99 -32.59 -12.82
C PRO A 231 43.09 -33.08 -11.87
N SER A 232 42.89 -34.22 -11.19
CA SER A 232 43.86 -34.80 -10.26
C SER A 232 45.11 -35.36 -10.94
N ARG A 233 45.12 -35.49 -12.27
CA ARG A 233 46.34 -35.85 -13.03
C ARG A 233 47.31 -34.68 -13.17
N GLU A 234 46.85 -33.44 -12.99
CA GLU A 234 47.69 -32.26 -13.09
C GLU A 234 48.70 -32.21 -11.93
N LYS A 235 49.97 -31.99 -12.25
CA LYS A 235 51.03 -31.91 -11.25
C LYS A 235 50.81 -30.73 -10.29
N GLY A 236 50.82 -31.03 -8.99
CA GLY A 236 50.64 -30.02 -7.93
C GLY A 236 49.19 -29.64 -7.66
N TYR A 237 48.23 -30.33 -8.29
CA TYR A 237 46.81 -30.18 -7.99
C TYR A 237 46.49 -30.81 -6.64
N ILE A 238 45.74 -30.08 -5.81
CA ILE A 238 45.31 -30.53 -4.48
C ILE A 238 43.81 -30.82 -4.53
N PRO A 239 43.36 -32.09 -4.56
CA PRO A 239 41.94 -32.44 -4.63
C PRO A 239 41.13 -31.94 -3.42
N ALA A 240 41.74 -31.90 -2.24
CA ALA A 240 41.08 -31.46 -1.01
C ALA A 240 40.57 -30.01 -1.07
N LEU A 241 41.20 -29.14 -1.86
CA LEU A 241 40.79 -27.74 -2.01
C LEU A 241 39.45 -27.59 -2.74
N TYR A 242 39.14 -28.48 -3.69
CA TYR A 242 37.88 -28.48 -4.44
C TYR A 242 36.92 -29.58 -3.96
N ALA A 243 37.18 -30.18 -2.80
CA ALA A 243 36.33 -31.22 -2.25
C ALA A 243 34.88 -30.74 -2.06
N GLY A 244 33.92 -31.56 -2.48
CA GLY A 244 32.49 -31.26 -2.37
C GLY A 244 31.92 -30.35 -3.46
N ILE A 245 32.77 -29.71 -4.28
CA ILE A 245 32.33 -28.93 -5.44
C ILE A 245 31.92 -29.89 -6.56
N LYS A 246 30.67 -29.84 -6.99
CA LYS A 246 30.20 -30.65 -8.13
C LYS A 246 30.29 -29.83 -9.42
N ARG A 247 30.64 -30.51 -10.52
CA ARG A 247 30.91 -29.89 -11.81
C ARG A 247 29.94 -30.41 -12.85
N CYS A 248 29.31 -29.51 -13.60
CA CYS A 248 28.57 -29.85 -14.81
C CYS A 248 29.39 -29.37 -16.01
N LEU A 249 30.18 -30.28 -16.61
CA LEU A 249 31.04 -29.95 -17.74
C LEU A 249 30.25 -29.61 -19.03
N PRO A 250 29.16 -30.33 -19.39
CA PRO A 250 28.40 -30.02 -20.60
C PRO A 250 27.73 -28.65 -20.55
N ASP A 251 27.08 -28.33 -19.42
CA ASP A 251 26.34 -27.07 -19.23
C ASP A 251 27.21 -25.96 -18.62
N LYS A 252 28.51 -26.22 -18.43
CA LYS A 252 29.53 -25.29 -17.93
C LYS A 252 29.11 -24.53 -16.66
N HIS A 253 28.67 -25.24 -15.63
CA HIS A 253 28.37 -24.64 -14.33
C HIS A 253 28.84 -25.49 -13.14
N ILE A 254 29.00 -24.85 -12.00
CA ILE A 254 29.56 -25.41 -10.77
C ILE A 254 28.52 -25.34 -9.66
N HIS A 255 28.40 -26.39 -8.86
CA HIS A 255 27.54 -26.43 -7.68
C HIS A 255 28.38 -26.47 -6.41
N LEU A 256 28.22 -25.46 -5.56
CA LEU A 256 28.92 -25.40 -4.27
C LEU A 256 28.15 -26.13 -3.16
N PRO A 257 28.85 -26.66 -2.13
CA PRO A 257 28.20 -27.22 -0.94
C PRO A 257 27.25 -26.21 -0.25
N SER A 258 26.02 -26.65 0.04
CA SER A 258 24.98 -25.83 0.68
C SER A 258 25.04 -25.79 2.21
N ASN A 259 26.07 -26.37 2.82
CA ASN A 259 26.23 -26.32 4.28
C ASN A 259 26.69 -24.93 4.74
N THR A 260 26.11 -24.46 5.84
CA THR A 260 26.32 -23.09 6.33
C THR A 260 27.78 -22.83 6.76
N ASP A 261 28.49 -23.85 7.24
CA ASP A 261 29.88 -23.71 7.69
C ASP A 261 30.82 -23.46 6.50
N TYR A 262 30.61 -24.16 5.39
CA TYR A 262 31.31 -23.95 4.14
C TYR A 262 31.08 -22.54 3.60
N ILE A 263 29.83 -22.08 3.57
CA ILE A 263 29.51 -20.71 3.14
C ILE A 263 30.10 -19.67 4.09
N SER A 264 30.08 -19.94 5.40
CA SER A 264 30.72 -19.05 6.39
C SER A 264 32.22 -18.93 6.16
N ALA A 265 32.92 -20.04 5.93
CA ALA A 265 34.33 -20.06 5.61
C ALA A 265 34.64 -19.35 4.28
N LEU A 266 33.79 -19.56 3.28
CA LEU A 266 33.92 -18.95 1.96
C LEU A 266 33.73 -17.42 2.02
N VAL A 267 32.72 -16.94 2.75
CA VAL A 267 32.48 -15.51 2.96
C VAL A 267 33.58 -14.87 3.82
N ALA A 268 34.08 -15.58 4.84
CA ALA A 268 35.20 -15.11 5.66
C ALA A 268 36.48 -14.90 4.82
N ARG A 269 36.73 -15.81 3.86
CA ARG A 269 37.90 -15.74 2.96
C ARG A 269 37.92 -14.47 2.12
N VAL A 270 36.76 -13.94 1.72
CA VAL A 270 36.66 -12.77 0.82
C VAL A 270 36.51 -11.43 1.56
N GLN A 271 36.38 -11.44 2.89
CA GLN A 271 36.26 -10.20 3.68
C GLN A 271 37.38 -9.17 3.41
N PRO A 272 38.67 -9.55 3.32
CA PRO A 272 39.73 -8.58 3.02
C PRO A 272 39.51 -7.86 1.69
N ASP A 273 39.04 -8.60 0.68
CA ASP A 273 38.80 -8.09 -0.66
C ASP A 273 37.55 -7.19 -0.70
N ILE A 274 36.53 -7.47 0.11
CA ILE A 274 35.35 -6.60 0.29
C ILE A 274 35.73 -5.30 1.03
N MET A 275 36.63 -5.38 2.00
CA MET A 275 37.08 -4.23 2.79
C MET A 275 38.04 -3.30 2.02
N GLY A 276 38.41 -3.65 0.80
CA GLY A 276 39.25 -2.80 -0.05
C GLY A 276 40.76 -2.98 0.18
N SER A 277 41.18 -4.04 0.86
CA SER A 277 42.60 -4.36 1.08
C SER A 277 43.25 -4.88 -0.21
N GLY A 278 43.53 -3.98 -1.15
CA GLY A 278 44.15 -4.29 -2.45
C GLY A 278 45.67 -4.26 -2.40
N GLY A 279 46.29 -5.38 -2.01
CA GLY A 279 47.73 -5.61 -2.16
C GLY A 279 48.06 -6.42 -3.43
N GLU A 280 49.34 -6.39 -3.81
CA GLU A 280 49.88 -7.32 -4.81
C GLU A 280 49.80 -8.76 -4.30
N ARG A 281 49.33 -9.67 -5.15
CA ARG A 281 49.23 -11.10 -4.84
C ARG A 281 49.99 -11.94 -5.87
N HIS A 282 50.48 -13.09 -5.42
CA HIS A 282 51.19 -14.04 -6.26
C HIS A 282 50.71 -15.47 -6.01
N ALA A 283 50.51 -16.22 -7.09
CA ALA A 283 50.20 -17.64 -7.06
C ALA A 283 51.41 -18.43 -7.62
N LYS A 284 52.39 -18.71 -6.75
CA LYS A 284 53.64 -19.37 -7.16
C LYS A 284 53.45 -20.87 -7.43
N THR A 285 52.51 -21.51 -6.73
CA THR A 285 52.17 -22.92 -6.87
C THR A 285 50.73 -23.09 -7.39
N LEU A 286 50.43 -24.27 -7.93
CA LEU A 286 49.07 -24.60 -8.37
C LEU A 286 48.09 -24.64 -7.18
N GLU A 287 48.53 -25.06 -6.00
CA GLU A 287 47.75 -24.99 -4.76
C GLU A 287 47.29 -23.56 -4.43
N ILE A 288 48.20 -22.58 -4.48
CA ILE A 288 47.85 -21.17 -4.24
C ILE A 288 46.89 -20.69 -5.33
N ALA A 289 47.14 -21.07 -6.59
CA ALA A 289 46.27 -20.74 -7.71
C ALA A 289 44.85 -21.31 -7.54
N GLN A 290 44.70 -22.56 -7.10
CA GLN A 290 43.41 -23.15 -6.75
C GLN A 290 42.73 -22.36 -5.63
N GLY A 291 43.51 -21.95 -4.63
CA GLY A 291 43.05 -21.09 -3.55
C GLY A 291 42.47 -19.76 -4.04
N GLU A 292 43.05 -19.13 -5.06
CA GLU A 292 42.52 -17.88 -5.60
C GLU A 292 41.23 -18.07 -6.42
N VAL A 293 41.07 -19.23 -7.08
CA VAL A 293 39.79 -19.60 -7.69
C VAL A 293 38.70 -19.77 -6.62
N ILE A 294 39.01 -20.35 -5.45
CA ILE A 294 38.06 -20.43 -4.31
C ILE A 294 37.71 -19.04 -3.80
N THR A 295 38.70 -18.14 -3.69
CA THR A 295 38.44 -16.74 -3.35
C THR A 295 37.43 -16.12 -4.34
N CYS A 296 37.59 -16.36 -5.65
CA CYS A 296 36.67 -15.85 -6.66
C CYS A 296 35.27 -16.49 -6.59
N LEU A 297 35.16 -17.79 -6.32
CA LEU A 297 33.86 -18.43 -6.04
C LEU A 297 33.17 -17.76 -4.85
N GLY A 298 33.91 -17.42 -3.80
CA GLY A 298 33.39 -16.70 -2.65
C GLY A 298 32.91 -15.30 -2.98
N LEU A 299 33.59 -14.59 -3.89
CA LEU A 299 33.15 -13.27 -4.37
C LEU A 299 31.82 -13.41 -5.12
N CYS A 300 31.69 -14.39 -6.03
CA CYS A 300 30.44 -14.65 -6.74
C CYS A 300 29.27 -14.90 -5.78
N VAL A 301 29.47 -15.76 -4.77
CA VAL A 301 28.44 -16.06 -3.76
C VAL A 301 28.10 -14.82 -2.94
N TYR A 302 29.11 -14.11 -2.44
CA TYR A 302 28.90 -12.92 -1.61
C TYR A 302 28.13 -11.83 -2.35
N GLU A 303 28.53 -11.50 -3.58
CA GLU A 303 27.85 -10.49 -4.41
C GLU A 303 26.41 -10.89 -4.71
N ARG A 304 26.17 -12.17 -5.01
CA ARG A 304 24.82 -12.68 -5.25
C ARG A 304 23.95 -12.60 -3.99
N LEU A 305 24.46 -13.00 -2.83
CA LEU A 305 23.75 -12.88 -1.55
C LEU A 305 23.44 -11.41 -1.21
N GLN A 306 24.39 -10.51 -1.43
CA GLN A 306 24.18 -9.08 -1.22
C GLN A 306 23.09 -8.52 -2.15
N ARG A 307 23.09 -8.92 -3.43
CA ARG A 307 22.06 -8.54 -4.40
C ARG A 307 20.68 -9.04 -3.97
N ILE A 308 20.57 -10.32 -3.62
CA ILE A 308 19.31 -10.90 -3.11
C ILE A 308 18.82 -10.11 -1.89
N GLN A 309 19.70 -9.84 -0.94
CA GLN A 309 19.34 -9.12 0.28
C GLN A 309 18.84 -7.70 0.00
N LEU A 310 19.50 -6.97 -0.89
CA LEU A 310 19.08 -5.62 -1.27
C LEU A 310 17.70 -5.65 -1.95
N ARG A 311 17.53 -6.51 -2.95
CA ARG A 311 16.26 -6.67 -3.68
C ARG A 311 15.13 -7.10 -2.76
N LEU A 312 15.40 -8.04 -1.85
CA LEU A 312 14.45 -8.49 -0.84
C LEU A 312 14.00 -7.33 0.07
N LYS A 313 14.94 -6.54 0.61
CA LYS A 313 14.62 -5.37 1.45
C LYS A 313 13.84 -4.29 0.69
N GLU A 314 14.17 -4.05 -0.57
CA GLU A 314 13.46 -3.11 -1.45
C GLU A 314 12.01 -3.53 -1.69
N GLU A 315 11.77 -4.78 -2.09
CA GLU A 315 10.41 -5.27 -2.37
C GLU A 315 9.59 -5.43 -1.07
N GLU A 316 10.19 -5.87 0.03
CA GLU A 316 9.55 -5.89 1.36
C GLU A 316 9.04 -4.50 1.73
N THR A 317 9.92 -3.50 1.65
CA THR A 317 9.58 -2.11 1.93
C THR A 317 8.47 -1.62 1.02
N THR A 318 8.54 -1.97 -0.28
CA THR A 318 7.54 -1.57 -1.27
C THR A 318 6.16 -2.15 -0.92
N CYS A 319 6.10 -3.43 -0.55
CA CYS A 319 4.86 -4.09 -0.13
C CYS A 319 4.29 -3.50 1.16
N GLN A 320 5.15 -3.22 2.15
CA GLN A 320 4.73 -2.58 3.40
C GLN A 320 4.16 -1.18 3.19
N VAL A 321 4.83 -0.34 2.38
CA VAL A 321 4.35 1.01 2.05
C VAL A 321 3.04 0.91 1.30
N LEU A 322 2.93 0.04 0.29
CA LEU A 322 1.71 -0.13 -0.49
C LEU A 322 0.54 -0.55 0.41
N ALA A 323 0.72 -1.55 1.28
CA ALA A 323 -0.30 -1.99 2.21
C ALA A 323 -0.71 -0.89 3.20
N ALA A 324 0.26 -0.17 3.78
CA ALA A 324 -0.03 0.89 4.74
C ALA A 324 -0.81 2.05 4.10
N VAL A 325 -0.40 2.48 2.90
CA VAL A 325 -1.09 3.52 2.13
C VAL A 325 -2.47 3.04 1.65
N ALA A 326 -2.60 1.78 1.27
CA ALA A 326 -3.87 1.16 0.91
C ALA A 326 -4.88 1.20 2.08
N VAL A 327 -4.46 0.77 3.27
CA VAL A 327 -5.31 0.81 4.47
C VAL A 327 -5.67 2.25 4.84
N GLU A 328 -4.73 3.19 4.77
CA GLU A 328 -4.98 4.62 4.98
C GLU A 328 -6.02 5.17 4.00
N ALA A 329 -5.91 4.81 2.71
CA ALA A 329 -6.86 5.24 1.69
C ALA A 329 -8.27 4.69 1.94
N LEU A 330 -8.38 3.40 2.25
CA LEU A 330 -9.65 2.75 2.59
C LEU A 330 -10.27 3.37 3.85
N SER A 331 -9.45 3.64 4.87
CA SER A 331 -9.88 4.30 6.11
C SER A 331 -10.44 5.69 5.87
N ARG A 332 -9.72 6.54 5.12
CA ARG A 332 -10.18 7.90 4.77
C ARG A 332 -11.49 7.87 3.98
N LYS A 333 -11.63 6.93 3.04
CA LYS A 333 -12.82 6.81 2.21
C LYS A 333 -14.02 6.29 3.02
N PHE A 334 -13.81 5.31 3.90
CA PHE A 334 -14.80 4.84 4.87
C PHE A 334 -15.28 5.96 5.78
N GLN A 335 -14.36 6.70 6.40
CA GLN A 335 -14.72 7.82 7.28
C GLN A 335 -15.52 8.89 6.52
N THR A 336 -15.09 9.24 5.30
CA THR A 336 -15.80 10.20 4.45
C THR A 336 -17.23 9.73 4.14
N ALA A 337 -17.43 8.45 3.84
CA ALA A 337 -18.76 7.89 3.56
C ALA A 337 -19.68 7.93 4.79
N VAL A 338 -19.15 7.59 5.97
CA VAL A 338 -19.87 7.67 7.25
C VAL A 338 -20.29 9.10 7.54
N ASP A 339 -19.37 10.07 7.39
CA ASP A 339 -19.64 11.48 7.64
C ASP A 339 -20.69 12.04 6.68
N LEU A 340 -20.64 11.63 5.40
CA LEU A 340 -21.64 12.00 4.40
C LEU A 340 -23.04 11.49 4.79
N LYS A 341 -23.16 10.22 5.18
CA LYS A 341 -24.46 9.65 5.60
C LYS A 341 -24.99 10.29 6.87
N ARG A 342 -24.15 10.47 7.90
CA ARG A 342 -24.55 11.18 9.13
C ARG A 342 -24.99 12.61 8.85
N GLY A 343 -24.28 13.30 7.95
CA GLY A 343 -24.64 14.65 7.50
C GLY A 343 -26.01 14.69 6.82
N ALA A 344 -26.28 13.76 5.89
CA ALA A 344 -27.57 13.65 5.22
C ALA A 344 -28.72 13.37 6.21
N THR A 345 -28.54 12.43 7.14
CA THR A 345 -29.58 12.11 8.15
C THR A 345 -29.91 13.31 9.03
N LYS A 346 -28.91 14.10 9.43
CA LYS A 346 -29.13 15.34 10.20
C LYS A 346 -29.91 16.38 9.40
N LEU A 347 -29.60 16.54 8.11
CA LEU A 347 -30.35 17.44 7.23
C LEU A 347 -31.81 17.00 7.07
N ASP A 348 -32.06 15.71 6.89
CA ASP A 348 -33.42 15.16 6.76
C ASP A 348 -34.27 15.39 8.02
N LEU A 349 -33.66 15.26 9.21
CA LEU A 349 -34.32 15.58 10.48
C LEU A 349 -34.73 17.06 10.53
N LEU A 350 -33.84 17.97 10.14
CA LEU A 350 -34.15 19.41 10.09
C LEU A 350 -35.28 19.72 9.08
N PHE A 351 -35.29 19.08 7.91
CA PHE A 351 -36.38 19.25 6.95
C PHE A 351 -37.73 18.78 7.51
N LYS A 352 -37.76 17.66 8.22
CA LYS A 352 -38.99 17.16 8.89
C LYS A 352 -39.46 18.11 9.97
N GLU A 353 -38.55 18.68 10.76
CA GLU A 353 -38.89 19.67 11.81
C GLU A 353 -39.47 20.95 11.19
N LEU A 354 -38.84 21.49 10.16
CA LEU A 354 -39.33 22.68 9.44
C LEU A 354 -40.70 22.43 8.79
N ALA A 355 -40.91 21.26 8.19
CA ALA A 355 -42.19 20.89 7.61
C ALA A 355 -43.30 20.80 8.68
N LYS A 356 -43.01 20.21 9.84
CA LYS A 356 -43.96 20.16 10.98
C LYS A 356 -44.30 21.56 11.47
N GLU A 357 -43.30 22.44 11.60
CA GLU A 357 -43.52 23.81 12.05
C GLU A 357 -44.41 24.59 11.06
N GLU A 358 -44.20 24.42 9.76
CA GLU A 358 -45.02 25.07 8.73
C GLU A 358 -46.46 24.54 8.74
N LEU A 359 -46.66 23.23 8.96
CA LEU A 359 -47.98 22.63 9.07
C LEU A 359 -48.74 23.15 10.31
N ILE A 360 -48.05 23.30 11.44
CA ILE A 360 -48.62 23.94 12.64
C ILE A 360 -48.98 25.40 12.36
N LYS A 361 -48.14 26.15 11.64
CA LYS A 361 -48.44 27.54 11.24
C LYS A 361 -49.66 27.62 10.34
N GLN A 362 -49.80 26.70 9.37
CA GLN A 362 -50.97 26.63 8.49
C GLN A 362 -52.24 26.31 9.27
N GLN A 363 -52.23 25.29 10.14
CA GLN A 363 -53.36 24.95 11.00
C GLN A 363 -53.77 26.12 11.91
N ARG A 364 -52.81 26.85 12.50
CA ARG A 364 -53.10 28.06 13.30
C ARG A 364 -53.75 29.16 12.46
N LYS A 365 -53.32 29.36 11.21
CA LYS A 365 -53.94 30.33 10.29
C LYS A 365 -55.36 29.93 9.92
N GLU A 366 -55.60 28.66 9.63
CA GLU A 366 -56.94 28.12 9.33
C GLU A 366 -57.88 28.21 10.53
N GLN A 367 -57.43 27.84 11.73
CA GLN A 367 -58.20 28.01 12.96
C GLN A 367 -58.54 29.48 13.22
N LYS A 368 -57.62 30.42 12.96
CA LYS A 368 -57.90 31.86 13.05
C LYS A 368 -58.95 32.30 12.01
N LYS A 369 -58.88 31.81 10.77
CA LYS A 369 -59.90 32.08 9.73
C LYS A 369 -61.27 31.53 10.14
N LEU A 370 -61.33 30.31 10.65
CA LEU A 370 -62.57 29.66 11.09
C LEU A 370 -63.20 30.41 12.29
N LYS A 371 -62.38 30.84 13.26
CA LYS A 371 -62.84 31.68 14.38
C LYS A 371 -63.39 33.04 13.90
N ARG A 372 -62.76 33.67 12.90
CA ARG A 372 -63.28 34.90 12.29
C ARG A 372 -64.60 34.67 11.56
N LYS A 373 -64.75 33.56 10.83
CA LYS A 373 -65.99 33.18 10.14
C LYS A 373 -67.15 32.98 11.14
N LYS A 374 -66.95 32.17 12.19
CA LYS A 374 -67.95 31.97 13.25
C LYS A 374 -68.34 33.27 13.98
N ARG A 375 -67.42 34.22 14.15
CA ARG A 375 -67.71 35.53 14.75
C ARG A 375 -68.50 36.45 13.82
N LYS A 376 -68.33 36.31 12.49
CA LYS A 376 -69.15 37.00 11.49
C LYS A 376 -70.55 36.39 11.41
N GLU A 377 -70.67 35.06 11.44
CA GLU A 377 -71.97 34.34 11.45
C GLU A 377 -72.81 34.71 12.68
N ARG A 378 -72.23 34.71 13.89
CA ARG A 378 -72.93 35.17 15.11
C ARG A 378 -73.38 36.63 15.06
N LYS A 379 -72.66 37.50 14.33
CA LYS A 379 -73.05 38.90 14.10
C LYS A 379 -74.12 39.05 13.01
N ALA A 380 -74.22 38.10 12.10
CA ALA A 380 -75.28 38.05 11.09
C ALA A 380 -76.57 37.48 11.70
N GLU A 381 -76.49 36.43 12.52
CA GLU A 381 -77.62 35.89 13.29
C GLU A 381 -78.20 36.94 14.25
N SER A 382 -77.37 37.77 14.90
CA SER A 382 -77.88 38.89 15.71
C SER A 382 -78.48 40.04 14.89
N LYS A 383 -78.25 40.10 13.58
CA LYS A 383 -78.85 41.09 12.67
C LYS A 383 -80.11 40.57 11.98
N ILE A 384 -80.26 39.25 11.85
CA ILE A 384 -81.45 38.60 11.29
C ILE A 384 -82.63 38.62 12.27
N ASN A 385 -82.37 38.72 13.59
CA ASN A 385 -83.44 38.94 14.57
C ASN A 385 -84.03 40.36 14.57
N ASP A 386 -83.48 41.31 13.79
CA ASP A 386 -83.93 42.71 13.82
C ASP A 386 -84.61 43.21 12.52
N LEU A 387 -84.66 42.45 11.42
CA LEU A 387 -85.27 42.93 10.17
C LEU A 387 -85.87 41.78 9.33
N GLU A 388 -87.16 41.50 9.53
CA GLU A 388 -88.05 41.00 8.48
C GLU A 388 -88.60 42.21 7.70
N GLU A 389 -88.17 42.39 6.45
CA GLU A 389 -88.96 42.86 5.28
C GLU A 389 -88.02 43.29 4.12
N GLY A 390 -88.26 42.77 2.90
CA GLY A 390 -87.89 43.45 1.64
C GLY A 390 -86.87 42.80 0.67
N SER A 391 -87.38 41.89 -0.16
CA SER A 391 -87.03 41.47 -1.55
C SER A 391 -85.77 41.94 -2.33
N SER A 392 -85.06 40.92 -2.87
CA SER A 392 -84.44 40.71 -4.21
C SER A 392 -83.50 41.74 -4.89
N SER A 393 -82.29 41.30 -5.26
CA SER A 393 -81.87 40.95 -6.64
C SER A 393 -80.34 40.91 -6.76
N ASP A 394 -79.86 40.01 -7.62
CA ASP A 394 -78.45 39.62 -7.89
C ASP A 394 -77.49 40.77 -8.22
N GLU A 395 -76.23 40.66 -7.76
CA GLU A 395 -75.07 41.20 -8.50
C GLU A 395 -73.77 40.44 -8.18
N GLU A 396 -72.94 40.34 -9.21
CA GLU A 396 -71.85 39.41 -9.44
C GLU A 396 -70.66 39.47 -8.46
N GLY A 397 -70.02 38.32 -8.27
CA GLY A 397 -68.82 38.15 -7.47
C GLY A 397 -67.57 38.81 -8.07
N PHE A 398 -67.33 40.07 -7.72
CA PHE A 398 -66.01 40.69 -7.81
C PHE A 398 -65.30 40.71 -6.45
N ILE A 399 -64.00 40.37 -6.46
CA ILE A 399 -63.12 40.57 -5.30
C ILE A 399 -62.97 42.07 -5.08
N PRO A 400 -63.30 42.61 -3.89
CA PRO A 400 -63.19 44.03 -3.61
C PRO A 400 -61.76 44.54 -3.86
N ALA A 401 -61.62 45.71 -4.48
CA ALA A 401 -60.32 46.32 -4.77
C ALA A 401 -59.47 46.56 -3.50
N GLU A 402 -60.12 46.65 -2.34
CA GLU A 402 -59.48 46.73 -1.03
C GLU A 402 -58.78 45.41 -0.64
N ASP A 403 -59.38 44.26 -0.95
CA ASP A 403 -58.79 42.94 -0.71
C ASP A 403 -57.60 42.65 -1.64
N VAL A 404 -57.65 43.18 -2.88
CA VAL A 404 -56.53 43.13 -3.83
C VAL A 404 -55.36 44.00 -3.35
N LYS A 405 -55.64 45.22 -2.83
CA LYS A 405 -54.62 46.09 -2.25
C LYS A 405 -54.04 45.53 -0.95
N GLU A 406 -54.85 44.86 -0.11
CA GLU A 406 -54.36 44.17 1.10
C GLU A 406 -53.52 42.91 0.76
N PHE A 407 -53.80 42.25 -0.36
CA PHE A 407 -52.97 41.15 -0.86
C PHE A 407 -51.65 41.65 -1.45
N GLN A 408 -51.67 42.73 -2.22
CA GLN A 408 -50.47 43.36 -2.79
C GLN A 408 -49.57 43.98 -1.70
N SER A 409 -50.12 44.48 -0.59
CA SER A 409 -49.32 44.97 0.55
C SER A 409 -48.71 43.86 1.42
N LYS A 410 -49.17 42.60 1.26
CA LYS A 410 -48.58 41.41 1.90
C LYS A 410 -47.44 40.78 1.08
N VAL A 411 -47.09 41.37 -0.06
CA VAL A 411 -45.95 40.95 -0.90
C VAL A 411 -44.65 41.46 -0.30
N ASP A 412 -44.28 40.86 0.84
CA ASP A 412 -42.89 40.88 1.34
C ASP A 412 -42.32 39.46 1.39
N ILE A 413 -42.96 38.53 0.66
CA ILE A 413 -42.53 37.13 0.55
C ILE A 413 -41.22 37.05 -0.23
N THR A 414 -41.02 37.90 -1.24
CA THR A 414 -39.77 38.00 -2.00
C THR A 414 -38.62 38.49 -1.14
N LYS A 415 -38.84 39.53 -0.32
CA LYS A 415 -37.81 40.04 0.60
C LYS A 415 -37.51 39.04 1.72
N LYS A 416 -38.53 38.41 2.32
CA LYS A 416 -38.33 37.33 3.32
C LYS A 416 -37.63 36.11 2.73
N ARG A 417 -37.91 35.75 1.47
CA ARG A 417 -37.18 34.67 0.77
C ARG A 417 -35.73 35.07 0.51
N GLU A 418 -35.46 36.33 0.18
CA GLU A 418 -34.11 36.84 -0.03
C GLU A 418 -33.31 36.91 1.28
N GLU A 419 -33.91 37.42 2.36
CA GLU A 419 -33.34 37.39 3.72
C GLU A 419 -33.03 35.96 4.18
N LEU A 420 -33.91 35.01 3.91
CA LEU A 420 -33.68 33.60 4.21
C LEU A 420 -32.52 33.02 3.39
N ARG A 421 -32.44 33.35 2.09
CA ARG A 421 -31.32 32.92 1.22
C ARG A 421 -30.00 33.51 1.68
N GLN A 422 -29.96 34.77 2.07
CA GLN A 422 -28.77 35.44 2.59
C GLN A 422 -28.33 34.82 3.92
N THR A 423 -29.28 34.54 4.81
CA THR A 423 -29.00 33.88 6.10
C THR A 423 -28.43 32.48 5.91
N LEU A 424 -29.01 31.69 4.99
CA LEU A 424 -28.51 30.35 4.67
C LEU A 424 -27.11 30.39 4.04
N ARG A 425 -26.86 31.32 3.12
CA ARG A 425 -25.51 31.53 2.52
C ARG A 425 -24.48 31.92 3.57
N MET A 426 -24.83 32.83 4.49
CA MET A 426 -23.96 33.24 5.59
C MET A 426 -23.61 32.07 6.52
N ARG A 427 -24.60 31.28 6.94
CA ARG A 427 -24.38 30.11 7.80
C ARG A 427 -23.57 29.02 7.11
N PHE A 428 -23.82 28.77 5.83
CA PHE A 428 -23.03 27.85 5.03
C PHE A 428 -21.57 28.30 4.90
N ALA A 429 -21.33 29.59 4.65
CA ALA A 429 -19.98 30.15 4.61
C ALA A 429 -19.25 30.05 5.95
N GLN A 430 -19.95 30.25 7.07
CA GLN A 430 -19.40 30.08 8.42
C GLN A 430 -19.02 28.62 8.70
N LEU A 431 -19.85 27.65 8.31
CA LEU A 431 -19.55 26.22 8.42
C LEU A 431 -18.32 25.83 7.58
N CYS A 432 -18.22 26.33 6.35
CA CYS A 432 -17.06 26.09 5.49
C CYS A 432 -15.77 26.72 6.06
N ARG A 433 -15.85 27.88 6.71
CA ARG A 433 -14.71 28.52 7.41
C ARG A 433 -14.31 27.77 8.68
N ALA A 434 -15.28 27.29 9.46
CA ALA A 434 -15.03 26.49 10.65
C ALA A 434 -14.37 25.14 10.33
N ASN A 435 -14.67 24.54 9.18
CA ASN A 435 -13.99 23.34 8.69
C ASN A 435 -12.59 23.63 8.11
N LYS A 436 -12.35 24.83 7.56
CA LYS A 436 -11.01 25.25 7.10
C LYS A 436 -10.04 25.60 8.23
N ALA A 437 -10.54 26.00 9.40
CA ALA A 437 -9.71 26.34 10.57
C ALA A 437 -9.36 25.13 11.46
N LYS A 438 -9.85 23.94 11.11
CA LYS A 438 -9.57 22.65 11.79
C LYS A 438 -8.73 21.68 10.94
N SER A 439 -8.33 22.12 9.75
CA SER A 439 -7.22 21.56 8.95
C SER A 439 -6.00 22.45 9.17
#